data_AF-A0A8C8S089-F1
#
_entry.id   AF-A0A8C8S089-F1
#
_cell.length_a   1.000
_cell.length_b   1.000
_cell.length_c   1.000
_cell.angle_alpha   90.00
_cell.angle_beta   90.00
_cell.angle_gamma   90.00
#
_symmetry.space_group_name_H-M   'P 1'
#
loop_
_entity.id
_entity.type
_entity.pdbx_description
1 polymer ?
#
loop_
_entity_poly.entity_id
_entity_poly.type
_entity_poly.pdbx_seq_one_letter_code
_entity_poly.pdbx_strand_id
1 'polypeptide(L)'
;ESATYQQFLTRHVDFPKTGAPNDRIYCNTLMQRRGLTRPVCKPTNTFIHAPANQLQAICRRAGRCRGRNLCDSNSAFRLTTCRVAPGSRPGRCNYRARVLTRRIRVACNRQRLPVHFHRIL
;
A
#
# COMPACT_ATOMS: atom_id res chain seq x y z
N GLU A 1 10.29 1.27 16.19
CA GLU A 1 10.92 1.15 14.87
C GLU A 1 10.32 2.16 13.89
N SER A 2 11.16 2.98 13.26
CA SER A 2 10.75 3.83 12.14
C SER A 2 10.63 2.97 10.87
N ALA A 3 9.48 3.05 10.18
CA ALA A 3 9.28 2.30 8.94
C ALA A 3 10.32 2.69 7.87
N THR A 4 10.82 1.72 7.10
CA THR A 4 11.82 1.95 6.04
C THR A 4 11.18 2.01 4.65
N TYR A 5 11.90 2.55 3.66
CA TYR A 5 11.44 2.54 2.26
C TYR A 5 11.23 1.12 1.75
N GLN A 6 12.11 0.18 2.12
CA GLN A 6 11.98 -1.22 1.74
C GLN A 6 10.70 -1.85 2.32
N GLN A 7 10.39 -1.56 3.59
CA GLN A 7 9.15 -2.02 4.21
C GLN A 7 7.92 -1.41 3.52
N PHE A 8 7.98 -0.14 3.10
CA PHE A 8 6.91 0.48 2.32
C PHE A 8 6.70 -0.25 0.98
N LEU A 9 7.77 -0.52 0.22
CA LEU A 9 7.68 -1.28 -1.04
C LEU A 9 7.08 -2.67 -0.82
N THR A 10 7.62 -3.44 0.12
CA THR A 10 7.15 -4.80 0.43
C THR A 10 5.70 -4.81 0.85
N ARG A 11 5.23 -3.83 1.61
CA ARG A 11 3.86 -3.84 2.15
C ARG A 11 2.84 -3.19 1.21
N HIS A 12 3.24 -2.22 0.40
CA HIS A 12 2.29 -1.35 -0.31
C HIS A 12 2.47 -1.27 -1.82
N VAL A 13 3.50 -1.89 -2.42
CA VAL A 13 3.74 -1.76 -3.86
C VAL A 13 3.65 -3.11 -4.56
N ASP A 14 2.89 -3.15 -5.65
CA ASP A 14 2.73 -4.33 -6.50
C ASP A 14 2.61 -3.88 -7.96
N PHE A 15 3.75 -3.80 -8.65
CA PHE A 15 3.85 -3.32 -10.02
C PHE A 15 4.88 -4.13 -10.83
N PRO A 16 4.51 -4.66 -12.01
CA PRO A 16 3.13 -4.76 -12.52
C PRO A 16 2.19 -5.47 -11.55
N LYS A 17 0.88 -5.19 -11.63
CA LYS A 17 -0.10 -5.84 -10.74
C LYS A 17 0.00 -7.36 -10.94
N THR A 18 0.16 -8.11 -9.84
CA THR A 18 0.19 -9.57 -9.89
C THR A 18 -1.15 -10.09 -10.42
N GLY A 19 -1.11 -10.96 -11.43
CA GLY A 19 -2.30 -11.62 -11.98
C GLY A 19 -2.95 -12.57 -10.96
N ALA A 20 -4.28 -12.53 -10.88
CA ALA A 20 -5.07 -13.43 -10.05
C ALA A 20 -6.47 -13.62 -10.67
N PRO A 21 -7.17 -14.72 -10.38
CA PRO A 21 -8.50 -14.98 -10.96
C PRO A 21 -9.55 -13.91 -10.62
N ASN A 22 -9.43 -13.25 -9.46
CA ASN A 22 -10.22 -12.08 -9.07
C ASN A 22 -9.50 -11.30 -7.95
N ASP A 23 -9.99 -10.09 -7.64
CA ASP A 23 -9.36 -9.21 -6.65
C ASP A 23 -9.38 -9.76 -5.21
N ARG A 24 -10.36 -10.62 -4.87
CA ARG A 24 -10.43 -11.30 -3.57
C ARG A 24 -9.26 -12.27 -3.40
N ILE A 25 -9.03 -13.11 -4.42
CA ILE A 25 -7.90 -14.05 -4.43
C ILE A 25 -6.59 -13.28 -4.48
N TYR A 26 -6.51 -12.20 -5.27
CA TYR A 26 -5.37 -11.29 -5.27
C TYR A 26 -5.02 -10.83 -3.85
N CYS A 27 -5.99 -10.30 -3.10
CA CYS A 27 -5.77 -9.84 -1.73
C CYS A 27 -5.34 -10.97 -0.79
N ASN A 28 -6.01 -12.13 -0.82
CA ASN A 28 -5.64 -13.27 0.01
C ASN A 28 -4.17 -13.69 -0.24
N THR A 29 -3.79 -13.81 -1.51
CA THR A 29 -2.44 -14.23 -1.91
C THR A 29 -1.39 -13.18 -1.56
N LEU A 30 -1.60 -11.91 -1.91
CA LEU A 30 -0.60 -10.87 -1.69
C LEU A 30 -0.44 -10.54 -0.21
N MET A 31 -1.53 -10.46 0.56
CA MET A 31 -1.44 -10.23 2.00
C MET A 31 -0.59 -11.32 2.68
N GLN A 32 -0.77 -12.59 2.28
CA GLN A 32 0.05 -13.69 2.80
C GLN A 32 1.51 -13.59 2.34
N ARG A 33 1.75 -13.43 1.04
CA ARG A 33 3.11 -13.34 0.46
C ARG A 33 3.92 -12.18 1.03
N ARG A 34 3.27 -11.07 1.40
CA ARG A 34 3.92 -9.91 2.02
C ARG A 34 4.02 -9.99 3.55
N GLY A 35 3.69 -11.14 4.15
CA GLY A 35 3.78 -11.35 5.60
C GLY A 35 2.78 -10.54 6.42
N LEU A 36 1.66 -10.12 5.82
CA LEU A 36 0.64 -9.27 6.45
C LEU A 36 -0.48 -10.07 7.13
N THR A 37 -0.27 -11.38 7.32
CA THR A 37 -1.26 -12.30 7.90
C THR A 37 -0.81 -12.96 9.19
N ARG A 38 0.39 -12.63 9.69
CA ARG A 38 0.97 -13.16 10.94
C ARG A 38 1.60 -12.03 11.76
N PRO A 39 1.56 -12.10 13.11
CA PRO A 39 0.81 -13.08 13.92
C PRO A 39 -0.71 -12.87 13.85
N VAL A 40 -1.16 -11.72 13.34
CA VAL A 40 -2.57 -11.37 13.15
C VAL A 40 -2.88 -11.08 11.68
N CYS A 41 -4.14 -11.26 11.27
CA CYS A 41 -4.60 -10.79 9.97
C CYS A 41 -4.60 -9.25 9.97
N LYS A 42 -3.71 -8.62 9.20
CA LYS A 42 -3.68 -7.16 9.10
C LYS A 42 -5.07 -6.65 8.68
N PRO A 43 -5.74 -5.75 9.44
CA PRO A 43 -7.14 -5.40 9.16
C PRO A 43 -7.38 -4.74 7.81
N THR A 44 -6.44 -3.90 7.37
CA THR A 44 -6.49 -3.23 6.07
C THR A 44 -5.09 -2.97 5.55
N ASN A 45 -4.93 -3.12 4.25
CA ASN A 45 -3.73 -2.73 3.51
C ASN A 45 -4.12 -2.24 2.11
N THR A 46 -3.35 -1.32 1.55
CA THR A 46 -3.54 -0.87 0.17
C THR A 46 -2.27 -1.16 -0.62
N PHE A 47 -2.44 -1.84 -1.75
CA PHE A 47 -1.41 -2.04 -2.77
C PHE A 47 -1.55 -0.99 -3.86
N ILE A 48 -0.42 -0.40 -4.23
CA ILE A 48 -0.29 0.63 -5.26
C ILE A 48 0.33 -0.02 -6.48
N HIS A 49 -0.35 0.11 -7.62
CA HIS A 49 0.08 -0.44 -8.90
C HIS A 49 0.80 0.64 -9.71
N ALA A 50 1.98 1.02 -9.24
CA ALA A 50 2.84 1.99 -9.91
C ALA A 50 4.32 1.65 -9.73
N PRO A 51 5.18 2.03 -10.71
CA PRO A 51 6.62 1.95 -10.58
C PRO A 51 7.14 2.65 -9.32
N ALA A 52 8.18 2.07 -8.70
CA ALA A 52 8.78 2.60 -7.49
C ALA A 52 9.30 4.05 -7.64
N ASN A 53 9.85 4.40 -8.81
CA ASN A 53 10.32 5.76 -9.11
C ASN A 53 9.19 6.80 -9.11
N GLN A 54 7.97 6.45 -9.55
CA GLN A 54 6.82 7.36 -9.46
C GLN A 54 6.42 7.62 -8.00
N LEU A 55 6.53 6.61 -7.13
CA LEU A 55 6.24 6.75 -5.71
C LEU A 55 7.31 7.56 -4.97
N GLN A 56 8.59 7.40 -5.32
CA GLN A 56 9.65 8.28 -4.82
C GLN A 56 9.43 9.73 -5.23
N ALA A 57 8.92 9.96 -6.45
CA ALA A 57 8.67 11.31 -6.94
C ALA A 57 7.62 12.07 -6.11
N ILE A 58 6.69 11.38 -5.44
CA ILE A 58 5.71 12.00 -4.51
C ILE A 58 6.42 12.79 -3.41
N CYS A 59 7.51 12.25 -2.87
CA CYS A 59 8.30 12.90 -1.82
C CYS A 59 9.24 14.00 -2.33
N ARG A 60 9.29 14.23 -3.65
CA ARG A 60 10.19 15.16 -4.31
C ARG A 60 9.41 16.20 -5.11
N ARG A 61 9.22 15.97 -6.41
CA ARG A 61 8.66 16.92 -7.39
C ARG A 61 7.19 16.67 -7.75
N ALA A 62 6.66 15.49 -7.43
CA ALA A 62 5.35 15.03 -7.88
C ALA A 62 4.31 14.93 -6.74
N GLY A 63 4.55 15.62 -5.63
CA GLY A 63 3.60 15.70 -4.52
C GLY A 63 3.62 17.05 -3.82
N ARG A 64 2.54 17.33 -3.08
CA ARG A 64 2.37 18.51 -2.24
C ARG A 64 2.57 18.09 -0.79
N CYS A 65 3.72 18.44 -0.22
CA CYS A 65 4.06 18.11 1.15
C CYS A 65 3.55 19.17 2.12
N ARG A 66 2.81 18.74 3.15
CA ARG A 66 2.35 19.60 4.25
C ARG A 66 3.19 19.30 5.49
N GLY A 67 3.79 20.35 6.08
CA GLY A 67 4.67 20.19 7.23
C GLY A 67 5.94 19.40 6.90
N ARG A 68 6.44 18.61 7.87
CA ARG A 68 7.79 18.02 7.77
C ARG A 68 7.88 16.71 6.97
N ASN A 69 6.78 15.95 6.79
CA ASN A 69 6.88 14.62 6.19
C ASN A 69 5.66 14.06 5.45
N LEU A 70 4.46 14.65 5.52
CA LEU A 70 3.28 14.11 4.83
C LEU A 70 3.11 14.73 3.44
N CYS A 71 3.10 13.91 2.39
CA CYS A 71 3.01 14.37 1.00
C CYS A 71 1.81 13.75 0.28
N ASP A 72 1.00 14.61 -0.34
CA ASP A 72 -0.11 14.22 -1.22
C ASP A 72 0.42 14.04 -2.64
N SER A 73 0.13 12.92 -3.30
CA SER A 73 0.46 12.77 -4.71
C SER A 73 -0.29 13.79 -5.56
N ASN A 74 0.34 14.31 -6.61
CA ASN A 74 -0.34 15.14 -7.61
C ASN A 74 -1.23 14.27 -8.51
N SER A 75 -0.71 13.12 -8.95
CA SER A 75 -1.41 12.16 -9.80
C SER A 75 -2.19 11.13 -8.99
N ALA A 76 -3.24 10.58 -9.60
CA ALA A 76 -3.93 9.40 -9.10
C ALA A 76 -3.18 8.11 -9.48
N PHE A 77 -3.27 7.09 -8.64
CA PHE A 77 -2.71 5.77 -8.89
C PHE A 77 -3.81 4.72 -8.89
N ARG A 78 -3.60 3.62 -9.64
CA ARG A 78 -4.42 2.42 -9.50
C ARG A 78 -4.07 1.72 -8.19
N LEU A 79 -5.09 1.41 -7.40
CA LEU A 79 -4.97 0.87 -6.06
C LEU A 79 -5.85 -0.38 -5.90
N THR A 80 -5.39 -1.32 -5.09
CA THR A 80 -6.23 -2.39 -4.54
C THR A 80 -6.16 -2.35 -3.02
N THR A 81 -7.28 -2.01 -2.38
CA THR A 81 -7.42 -2.04 -0.93
C THR A 81 -7.97 -3.39 -0.48
N CYS A 82 -7.21 -4.08 0.35
CA CYS A 82 -7.56 -5.35 0.97
C CYS A 82 -8.04 -5.08 2.41
N ARG A 83 -9.27 -5.48 2.72
CA ARG A 83 -9.86 -5.37 4.06
C ARG A 83 -10.22 -6.75 4.57
N VAL A 84 -9.80 -7.07 5.80
CA VAL A 84 -10.09 -8.37 6.41
C VAL A 84 -11.61 -8.61 6.44
N ALA A 85 -12.02 -9.83 6.06
CA ALA A 85 -13.41 -10.24 6.13
C ALA A 85 -13.76 -10.66 7.57
N PRO A 86 -15.02 -10.47 8.01
CA PRO A 86 -15.50 -10.99 9.29
C PRO A 86 -15.20 -12.49 9.45
N GLY A 87 -14.87 -12.94 10.66
CA GLY A 87 -14.54 -14.34 10.95
C GLY A 87 -13.13 -14.80 10.53
N SER A 88 -12.30 -13.92 9.97
CA SER A 88 -10.90 -14.23 9.67
C SER A 88 -10.08 -14.40 10.94
N ARG A 89 -9.19 -15.39 10.94
CA ARG A 89 -8.25 -15.68 12.03
C ARG A 89 -6.85 -15.98 11.48
N PRO A 90 -5.78 -15.80 12.27
CA PRO A 90 -4.42 -16.18 11.85
C PRO A 90 -4.38 -17.60 11.29
N GLY A 91 -3.70 -17.80 10.17
CA GLY A 91 -3.69 -19.08 9.43
C GLY A 91 -4.85 -19.27 8.44
N ARG A 92 -5.94 -18.50 8.55
CA ARG A 92 -7.08 -18.47 7.60
C ARG A 92 -7.59 -17.04 7.38
N CYS A 93 -6.69 -16.12 7.01
CA CYS A 93 -7.04 -14.73 6.74
C CYS A 93 -7.75 -14.60 5.38
N ASN A 94 -9.01 -14.15 5.40
CA ASN A 94 -9.77 -13.85 4.20
C ASN A 94 -9.91 -12.33 4.06
N TYR A 95 -9.83 -11.84 2.83
CA TYR A 95 -9.87 -10.42 2.51
C TYR A 95 -10.95 -10.12 1.49
N ARG A 96 -11.66 -9.01 1.68
CA ARG A 96 -12.42 -8.32 0.64
C ARG A 96 -11.48 -7.37 -0.09
N ALA A 97 -11.73 -7.15 -1.36
CA ALA A 97 -10.93 -6.27 -2.19
C ALA A 97 -11.78 -5.10 -2.71
N ARG A 98 -11.17 -3.93 -2.81
CA ARG A 98 -11.73 -2.76 -3.48
C ARG A 98 -10.68 -2.18 -4.40
N VAL A 99 -10.99 -2.12 -5.69
CA VAL A 99 -10.13 -1.47 -6.69
C VAL A 99 -10.61 -0.05 -6.90
N LEU A 100 -9.68 0.89 -6.95
CA LEU A 100 -9.98 2.30 -7.22
C LEU A 100 -8.78 3.01 -7.83
N THR A 101 -9.04 4.14 -8.49
CA THR A 101 -7.99 5.05 -8.97
C THR A 101 -8.14 6.37 -8.23
N ARG A 102 -7.20 6.67 -7.34
CA ARG A 102 -7.26 7.87 -6.47
C ARG A 102 -5.86 8.39 -6.15
N ARG A 103 -5.80 9.64 -5.70
CA ARG A 103 -4.59 10.22 -5.13
C ARG A 103 -4.34 9.62 -3.75
N ILE A 104 -3.09 9.67 -3.30
CA ILE A 104 -2.68 9.08 -2.02
C ILE A 104 -1.87 10.08 -1.21
N ARG A 105 -1.89 9.90 0.12
CA ARG A 105 -0.99 10.56 1.05
C ARG A 105 0.01 9.54 1.60
N VAL A 106 1.29 9.88 1.56
CA VAL A 106 2.38 9.08 2.14
C VAL A 106 3.18 9.91 3.12
N ALA A 107 3.83 9.25 4.09
CA ALA A 107 4.88 9.88 4.89
C ALA A 107 6.24 9.63 4.22
N CYS A 108 7.06 10.66 4.16
CA CYS A 108 8.39 10.66 3.56
C CYS A 108 9.46 10.82 4.65
N ASN A 109 10.60 10.15 4.49
CA ASN A 109 11.75 10.34 5.37
C ASN A 109 12.64 11.52 4.92
N ARG A 110 13.72 11.77 5.67
CA ARG A 110 14.70 12.83 5.39
C ARG A 110 15.38 12.66 4.01
N GLN A 111 15.55 11.41 3.56
CA GLN A 111 16.09 11.06 2.25
C GLN A 111 15.07 11.20 1.10
N ARG A 112 13.89 11.79 1.36
CA ARG A 112 12.82 11.99 0.36
C ARG A 112 12.33 10.66 -0.24
N LEU A 113 12.22 9.62 0.58
CA LEU A 113 11.65 8.32 0.22
C LEU A 113 10.36 8.06 1.00
N PRO A 114 9.33 7.45 0.39
CA PRO A 114 8.09 7.13 1.08
C PRO A 114 8.32 5.98 2.07
N VAL A 115 7.98 6.17 3.33
CA VAL A 115 8.19 5.16 4.39
C VAL A 115 6.87 4.65 4.97
N HIS A 116 5.77 5.36 4.73
CA HIS A 116 4.47 4.96 5.27
C HIS A 116 3.34 5.36 4.32
N PHE A 117 2.42 4.44 4.07
CA PHE A 117 1.15 4.76 3.41
C PHE A 117 0.19 5.34 4.45
N HIS A 118 -0.24 6.59 4.29
CA HIS A 118 -1.10 7.25 5.27
C HIS A 118 -2.58 7.01 4.95
N ARG A 119 -3.04 7.44 3.77
CA ARG A 119 -4.43 7.23 3.32
C ARG A 119 -4.64 7.49 1.82
N ILE A 120 -5.79 7.08 1.33
CA ILE A 120 -6.34 7.49 0.03
C ILE A 120 -7.01 8.87 0.19
N LEU A 121 -6.89 9.74 -0.82
CA LEU A 121 -7.50 11.07 -0.88
C LEU A 121 -8.78 11.07 -1.73
#